data_AF-A0A0M0G6U8-F1
#
_entry.id   AF-A0A0M0G6U8-F1
#
_cell.length_a   1.000
_cell.length_b   1.000
_cell.length_c   1.000
_cell.angle_alpha   90.00
_cell.angle_beta   90.00
_cell.angle_gamma   90.00
#
_symmetry.space_group_name_H-M   'P 1'
#
loop_
_entity.id
_entity.type
_entity.pdbx_description
1 polymer ?
#
loop_
_entity_poly.entity_id
_entity_poly.type
_entity_poly.pdbx_seq_one_letter_code
_entity_poly.pdbx_strand_id
1 'polypeptide(L)'
;MKKILSVSLIALGLAAFVGFGAYKIFENASAFEEKANPAKAEKPEDKDSPYATKEEEVREQTGTIGGIEYTLKIPENAEESEIVDIMHKMTHQKVRSQDKWGAIPMMPETVQPVLETIQASSFDHKEELQNIAEKWKKEDFSSIDKDHNYFWTLQGGTVGEAYGIMNKEEEEAFIQNNFKQAE
;
A
#
# COMPACT_ATOMS: atom_id res chain seq x y z
N MET A 1 30.08 35.41 61.33
CA MET A 1 29.70 34.52 60.20
C MET A 1 28.23 34.70 59.80
N LYS A 2 27.81 35.91 59.38
CA LYS A 2 26.41 36.19 58.97
C LYS A 2 26.26 37.00 57.67
N LYS A 3 27.36 37.47 57.06
CA LYS A 3 27.31 38.33 55.85
C LYS A 3 27.53 37.59 54.52
N ILE A 4 27.99 36.33 54.55
CA ILE A 4 28.28 35.54 53.33
C ILE A 4 27.05 34.71 52.90
N LEU A 5 26.16 34.34 53.84
CA LEU A 5 24.92 33.61 53.55
C LEU A 5 23.86 34.43 52.80
N SER A 6 23.90 35.77 52.89
CA SER A 6 22.90 36.63 52.24
C SER A 6 23.16 36.90 50.75
N VAL A 7 24.42 36.83 50.29
CA VAL A 7 24.77 37.13 48.89
C VAL A 7 24.48 35.92 47.98
N SER A 8 24.65 34.69 48.48
CA SER A 8 24.33 33.47 47.71
C SER A 8 22.83 33.25 47.49
N LEU A 9 21.96 33.70 48.41
CA LEU A 9 20.50 33.59 48.26
C LEU A 9 19.92 34.57 47.22
N ILE A 10 20.50 35.77 47.10
CA ILE A 10 20.08 36.77 46.11
C ILE A 10 20.52 36.35 44.69
N ALA A 11 21.72 35.77 44.54
CA ALA A 11 22.20 35.26 43.26
C ALA A 11 21.40 34.05 42.73
N LEU A 12 20.98 33.14 43.62
CA LEU A 12 20.09 32.02 43.27
C LEU A 12 18.68 32.48 42.88
N GLY A 13 18.14 33.49 43.58
CA GLY A 13 16.84 34.08 43.24
C GLY A 13 16.83 34.76 41.86
N LEU A 14 17.90 35.48 41.51
CA LEU A 14 18.04 36.12 40.19
C LEU A 14 18.18 35.10 39.05
N ALA A 15 18.94 34.02 39.24
CA ALA A 15 19.07 32.95 38.23
C ALA A 15 17.74 32.21 37.99
N ALA A 16 16.96 31.95 39.04
CA ALA A 16 15.62 31.36 38.92
C ALA A 16 14.63 32.29 38.21
N PHE A 17 14.70 33.61 38.45
CA PHE A 17 13.83 34.58 37.78
C PHE A 17 14.14 34.75 36.29
N VAL A 18 15.43 34.76 35.92
CA VAL A 18 15.86 34.80 34.51
C VAL A 18 15.49 33.50 33.79
N GLY A 19 15.68 32.34 34.44
CA GLY A 19 15.26 31.05 33.90
C GLY A 19 13.74 30.94 33.69
N PHE A 20 12.94 31.43 34.64
CA PHE A 20 11.48 31.43 34.52
C PHE A 20 10.98 32.41 33.44
N GLY A 21 11.60 33.59 33.32
CA GLY A 21 11.31 34.54 32.25
C GLY A 21 11.63 33.99 30.86
N ALA A 22 12.79 33.34 30.70
CA ALA A 22 13.17 32.69 29.45
C ALA A 22 12.25 31.53 29.10
N TYR A 23 11.85 30.72 30.09
CA TYR A 23 10.88 29.63 29.92
C TYR A 23 9.52 30.15 29.42
N LYS A 24 9.01 31.24 30.01
CA LYS A 24 7.74 31.86 29.59
C LYS A 24 7.79 32.46 28.19
N ILE A 25 8.92 33.05 27.80
CA ILE A 25 9.10 33.58 26.44
C ILE A 25 9.21 32.44 25.43
N PHE A 26 9.90 31.35 25.77
CA PHE A 26 10.02 30.17 24.92
C PHE A 26 8.67 29.45 24.75
N GLU A 27 7.87 29.26 25.81
CA GLU A 27 6.49 28.74 25.71
C GLU A 27 5.61 29.62 24.83
N ASN A 28 5.71 30.95 24.96
CA ASN A 28 4.90 31.87 24.16
C ASN A 28 5.33 31.92 22.68
N ALA A 29 6.64 31.79 22.39
CA ALA A 29 7.17 31.72 21.03
C ALA A 29 6.84 30.39 20.35
N SER A 30 6.92 29.26 21.06
CA SER A 30 6.51 27.96 20.54
C SER A 30 4.98 27.86 20.34
N ALA A 31 4.17 28.45 21.22
CA ALA A 31 2.73 28.59 21.01
C ALA A 31 2.36 29.54 19.84
N PHE A 32 3.23 30.49 19.50
CA PHE A 32 3.06 31.36 18.33
C PHE A 32 3.46 30.65 17.03
N GLU A 33 4.54 29.86 17.01
CA GLU A 33 4.87 29.01 15.86
C GLU A 33 3.79 27.95 15.57
N GLU A 34 3.17 27.38 16.60
CA GLU A 34 2.04 26.45 16.47
C GLU A 34 0.79 27.12 15.87
N LYS A 35 0.50 28.38 16.24
CA LYS A 35 -0.64 29.15 15.69
C LYS A 35 -0.36 29.81 14.34
N ALA A 36 0.90 30.10 14.01
CA ALA A 36 1.29 30.80 12.79
C ALA A 36 1.60 29.87 11.61
N ASN A 37 1.70 28.55 11.84
CA ASN A 37 1.92 27.56 10.79
C ASN A 37 0.66 26.72 10.50
N PRO A 38 -0.22 27.15 9.58
CA PRO A 38 -1.43 26.42 9.20
C PRO A 38 -1.16 25.09 8.46
N ALA A 39 0.11 24.72 8.23
CA ALA A 39 0.49 23.46 7.59
C ALA A 39 0.70 22.29 8.56
N LYS A 40 0.61 22.50 9.89
CA LYS A 40 0.74 21.45 10.91
C LYS A 40 -0.49 21.28 11.81
N ALA A 41 -1.57 22.00 11.53
CA ALA A 41 -2.87 21.62 12.04
C ALA A 41 -3.27 20.33 11.30
N GLU A 42 -3.06 19.17 11.93
CA GLU A 42 -3.89 18.02 11.64
C GLU A 42 -5.33 18.51 11.69
N LYS A 43 -5.99 18.57 10.52
CA LYS A 43 -7.45 18.70 10.49
C LYS A 43 -7.96 17.62 11.44
N PRO A 44 -8.93 17.91 12.33
CA PRO A 44 -9.60 16.83 13.03
C PRO A 44 -10.15 15.91 11.94
N GLU A 45 -9.55 14.72 11.80
CA GLU A 45 -10.09 13.66 10.95
C GLU A 45 -11.45 13.33 11.55
N ASP A 46 -12.49 13.84 10.90
CA ASP A 46 -13.85 13.40 11.13
C ASP A 46 -13.93 11.97 10.58
N LYS A 47 -13.58 11.00 11.43
CA LYS A 47 -13.57 9.57 11.10
C LYS A 47 -14.94 9.04 10.67
N ASP A 48 -16.00 9.80 10.95
CA ASP A 48 -17.38 9.47 10.55
C ASP A 48 -17.79 10.12 9.21
N SER A 49 -16.89 10.87 8.56
CA SER A 49 -17.13 11.46 7.24
C SER A 49 -17.07 10.40 6.13
N PRO A 50 -18.00 10.41 5.15
CA PRO A 50 -17.95 9.55 3.96
C PRO A 50 -16.67 9.68 3.11
N TYR A 51 -15.87 10.71 3.34
CA TYR A 51 -14.57 10.89 2.71
C TYR A 51 -13.47 10.12 3.44
N ALA A 52 -13.52 10.06 4.78
CA ALA A 52 -12.55 9.30 5.58
C ALA A 52 -12.66 7.79 5.29
N THR A 53 -13.87 7.27 5.16
CA THR A 53 -14.11 5.85 4.81
C THR A 53 -13.62 5.50 3.41
N LYS A 54 -13.76 6.40 2.44
CA LYS A 54 -13.20 6.21 1.08
C LYS A 54 -11.69 6.23 1.08
N GLU A 55 -11.08 7.14 1.84
CA GLU A 55 -9.62 7.19 1.97
C GLU A 55 -9.07 5.93 2.66
N GLU A 56 -9.77 5.41 3.68
CA GLU A 56 -9.44 4.16 4.34
C GLU A 56 -9.55 2.97 3.38
N GLU A 57 -10.65 2.84 2.63
CA GLU A 57 -10.82 1.79 1.63
C GLU A 57 -9.70 1.84 0.56
N VAL A 58 -9.36 3.02 0.05
CA VAL A 58 -8.24 3.17 -0.90
C VAL A 58 -6.92 2.74 -0.26
N ARG A 59 -6.66 3.10 1.00
CA ARG A 59 -5.44 2.69 1.71
C ARG A 59 -5.39 1.17 1.91
N GLU A 60 -6.49 0.53 2.24
CA GLU A 60 -6.57 -0.93 2.37
C GLU A 60 -6.30 -1.63 1.04
N GLN A 61 -6.91 -1.14 -0.04
CA GLN A 61 -6.78 -1.76 -1.36
C GLN A 61 -5.38 -1.59 -1.97
N THR A 62 -4.69 -0.49 -1.66
CA THR A 62 -3.41 -0.10 -2.27
C THR A 62 -2.19 -0.29 -1.37
N GLY A 63 -2.39 -0.69 -0.10
CA GLY A 63 -1.34 -0.83 0.89
C GLY A 63 -0.22 -1.80 0.50
N THR A 64 0.91 -1.73 1.21
CA THR A 64 2.01 -2.67 1.02
C THR A 64 1.59 -4.08 1.44
N ILE A 65 1.76 -5.06 0.56
CA ILE A 65 1.48 -6.46 0.82
C ILE A 65 2.78 -7.28 0.83
N GLY A 66 2.79 -8.38 1.59
CA GLY A 66 3.90 -9.33 1.58
C GLY A 66 3.89 -10.23 0.35
N GLY A 67 5.03 -10.86 0.04
CA GLY A 67 5.13 -11.85 -1.05
C GLY A 67 5.22 -11.24 -2.45
N ILE A 68 5.79 -10.04 -2.58
CA ILE A 68 6.03 -9.42 -3.90
C ILE A 68 7.10 -10.21 -4.65
N GLU A 69 6.77 -10.59 -5.89
CA GLU A 69 7.65 -11.29 -6.81
C GLU A 69 7.93 -10.39 -8.02
N TYR A 70 9.05 -9.68 -7.98
CA TYR A 70 9.46 -8.76 -9.05
C TYR A 70 9.93 -9.47 -10.32
N THR A 71 10.53 -10.65 -10.16
CA THR A 71 10.98 -11.49 -11.26
C THR A 71 10.03 -12.65 -11.41
N LEU A 72 9.35 -12.71 -12.55
CA LEU A 72 8.52 -13.85 -12.92
C LEU A 72 9.39 -15.11 -13.00
N LYS A 73 9.04 -16.11 -12.19
CA LYS A 73 9.70 -17.42 -12.17
C LYS A 73 8.69 -18.48 -12.57
N ILE A 74 8.73 -18.87 -13.84
CA ILE A 74 7.95 -20.01 -14.34
C ILE A 74 8.90 -21.23 -14.39
N PRO A 75 8.60 -22.32 -13.67
CA PRO A 75 9.36 -23.57 -13.79
C PRO A 75 9.33 -24.13 -15.23
N GLU A 76 10.38 -24.83 -15.64
CA GLU A 76 10.47 -25.41 -17.00
C GLU A 76 9.33 -26.39 -17.31
N ASN A 77 8.83 -27.09 -16.28
CA ASN A 77 7.66 -27.97 -16.36
C ASN A 77 6.59 -27.48 -15.38
N ALA A 78 6.20 -26.21 -15.51
CA ALA A 78 5.19 -25.61 -14.64
C ALA A 78 3.89 -26.41 -14.67
N GLU A 79 3.37 -26.73 -13.50
CA GLU A 79 2.05 -27.31 -13.33
C GLU A 79 0.98 -26.22 -13.50
N GLU A 80 -0.24 -26.62 -13.87
CA GLU A 80 -1.35 -25.66 -14.06
C GLU A 80 -1.57 -24.80 -12.81
N SER A 81 -1.51 -25.40 -11.63
CA SER A 81 -1.69 -24.69 -10.36
C SER A 81 -0.66 -23.58 -10.13
N GLU A 82 0.57 -23.74 -10.62
CA GLU A 82 1.61 -22.71 -10.52
C GLU A 82 1.32 -21.54 -11.46
N ILE A 83 0.82 -21.83 -12.67
CA ILE A 83 0.40 -20.78 -13.61
C ILE A 83 -0.86 -20.06 -13.11
N VAL A 84 -1.82 -20.78 -12.53
CA VAL A 84 -3.00 -20.20 -11.89
C VAL A 84 -2.61 -19.26 -10.75
N ASP A 85 -1.66 -19.66 -9.89
CA ASP A 85 -1.15 -18.80 -8.81
C ASP A 85 -0.46 -17.53 -9.35
N ILE A 86 0.37 -17.67 -10.38
CA ILE A 86 1.02 -16.53 -11.03
C ILE A 86 -0.02 -15.57 -11.60
N MET A 87 -0.96 -16.09 -12.40
CA MET A 87 -2.02 -15.28 -13.00
C MET A 87 -2.87 -14.60 -11.93
N HIS A 88 -3.21 -15.29 -10.85
CA HIS A 88 -3.96 -14.73 -9.73
C HIS A 88 -3.21 -13.56 -9.07
N LYS A 89 -1.95 -13.75 -8.70
CA LYS A 89 -1.09 -12.69 -8.14
C LYS A 89 -0.92 -11.48 -9.07
N MET A 90 -0.94 -11.69 -10.38
CA MET A 90 -0.90 -10.59 -11.36
C MET A 90 -2.15 -9.70 -11.28
N THR A 91 -3.32 -10.27 -11.01
CA THR A 91 -4.58 -9.50 -10.95
C THR A 91 -4.66 -8.55 -9.75
N HIS A 92 -3.91 -8.82 -8.67
CA HIS A 92 -3.96 -8.04 -7.42
C HIS A 92 -3.69 -6.54 -7.59
N GLN A 93 -2.91 -6.12 -8.58
CA GLN A 93 -2.67 -4.70 -8.86
C GLN A 93 -3.89 -3.96 -9.47
N LYS A 94 -4.91 -4.71 -9.92
CA LYS A 94 -6.06 -4.17 -10.69
C LYS A 94 -7.41 -4.35 -10.02
N VAL A 95 -7.51 -5.13 -8.94
CA VAL A 95 -8.79 -5.50 -8.33
C VAL A 95 -8.95 -4.91 -6.94
N ARG A 96 -10.20 -4.55 -6.60
CA ARG A 96 -10.61 -4.42 -5.21
C ARG A 96 -11.04 -5.79 -4.70
N SER A 97 -10.46 -6.24 -3.60
CA SER A 97 -10.70 -7.56 -3.01
C SER A 97 -10.68 -7.49 -1.49
N GLN A 98 -11.32 -8.47 -0.84
CA GLN A 98 -11.36 -8.54 0.62
C GLN A 98 -9.95 -8.68 1.24
N ASP A 99 -9.05 -9.39 0.56
CA ASP A 99 -7.65 -9.56 0.96
C ASP A 99 -6.78 -9.82 -0.29
N LYS A 100 -5.46 -9.64 -0.17
CA LYS A 100 -4.47 -9.88 -1.22
C LYS A 100 -3.19 -10.45 -0.62
N TRP A 101 -2.72 -11.57 -1.16
CA TRP A 101 -1.46 -12.17 -0.75
C TRP A 101 -0.53 -12.36 -1.95
N GLY A 102 0.64 -11.72 -1.87
CA GLY A 102 1.59 -11.68 -2.98
C GLY A 102 1.13 -10.79 -4.13
N ALA A 103 2.07 -10.36 -4.96
CA ALA A 103 1.75 -9.77 -6.25
C ALA A 103 2.92 -9.93 -7.21
N ILE A 104 2.56 -10.09 -8.48
CA ILE A 104 3.48 -10.08 -9.61
C ILE A 104 3.05 -8.90 -10.48
N PRO A 105 3.96 -8.00 -10.90
CA PRO A 105 3.58 -6.91 -11.78
C PRO A 105 2.95 -7.44 -13.08
N MET A 106 1.75 -7.00 -13.41
CA MET A 106 1.08 -7.30 -14.68
C MET A 106 1.55 -6.33 -15.76
N MET A 107 2.61 -6.74 -16.46
CA MET A 107 3.26 -6.01 -17.55
C MET A 107 3.44 -6.93 -18.77
N PRO A 108 3.61 -6.40 -20.00
CA PRO A 108 3.84 -7.22 -21.19
C PRO A 108 4.93 -8.30 -21.00
N GLU A 109 5.99 -7.98 -20.27
CA GLU A 109 7.14 -8.85 -19.98
C GLU A 109 6.79 -10.02 -19.05
N THR A 110 5.67 -9.95 -18.33
CA THR A 110 5.15 -11.02 -17.46
C THR A 110 3.96 -11.76 -18.09
N VAL A 111 3.10 -11.05 -18.82
CA VAL A 111 1.96 -11.65 -19.53
C VAL A 111 2.42 -12.54 -20.68
N GLN A 112 3.45 -12.12 -21.42
CA GLN A 112 3.91 -12.86 -22.59
C GLN A 112 4.46 -14.25 -22.24
N PRO A 113 5.38 -14.42 -21.26
CA PRO A 113 5.85 -15.75 -20.86
C PRO A 113 4.74 -16.66 -20.31
N VAL A 114 3.80 -16.12 -19.53
CA VAL A 114 2.65 -16.87 -19.02
C VAL A 114 1.81 -17.42 -20.18
N LEU A 115 1.50 -16.59 -21.17
CA LEU A 115 0.75 -17.01 -22.35
C LEU A 115 1.48 -18.11 -23.14
N GLU A 116 2.80 -17.97 -23.33
CA GLU A 116 3.62 -18.98 -24.02
C GLU A 116 3.62 -20.32 -23.28
N THR A 117 3.75 -20.31 -21.96
CA THR A 117 3.68 -21.53 -21.14
C THR A 117 2.31 -22.20 -21.26
N ILE A 118 1.22 -21.45 -21.17
CA ILE A 118 -0.14 -21.99 -21.35
C ILE A 118 -0.28 -22.61 -22.74
N GLN A 119 0.17 -21.93 -23.80
CA GLN A 119 0.09 -22.42 -25.18
C GLN A 119 0.88 -23.72 -25.39
N ALA A 120 2.03 -23.89 -24.74
CA ALA A 120 2.85 -25.09 -24.80
C ALA A 120 2.35 -26.25 -23.91
N SER A 121 1.46 -25.96 -22.96
CA SER A 121 0.98 -26.94 -21.97
C SER A 121 -0.09 -27.91 -22.49
N SER A 122 -0.42 -28.90 -21.65
CA SER A 122 -1.61 -29.75 -21.76
C SER A 122 -2.50 -29.62 -20.52
N PHE A 123 -2.63 -28.39 -20.00
CA PHE A 123 -3.44 -28.06 -18.83
C PHE A 123 -4.93 -28.41 -19.03
N ASP A 124 -5.60 -28.79 -17.94
CA ASP A 124 -7.02 -29.14 -17.94
C ASP A 124 -7.87 -27.91 -18.31
N HIS A 125 -7.48 -26.73 -17.82
CA HIS A 125 -8.15 -25.44 -18.07
C HIS A 125 -7.46 -24.58 -19.13
N LYS A 126 -6.71 -25.20 -20.05
CA LYS A 126 -5.87 -24.49 -21.03
C LYS A 126 -6.62 -23.43 -21.82
N GLU A 127 -7.82 -23.72 -22.30
CA GLU A 127 -8.59 -22.81 -23.16
C GLU A 127 -8.99 -21.53 -22.40
N GLU A 128 -9.53 -21.67 -21.19
CA GLU A 128 -9.91 -20.57 -20.32
C GLU A 128 -8.70 -19.71 -19.94
N LEU A 129 -7.60 -20.35 -19.50
CA LEU A 129 -6.36 -19.66 -19.13
C LEU A 129 -5.78 -18.88 -20.31
N GLN A 130 -5.76 -19.49 -21.50
CA GLN A 130 -5.26 -18.85 -22.71
C GLN A 130 -6.12 -17.65 -23.10
N ASN A 131 -7.45 -17.80 -23.08
CA ASN A 131 -8.37 -16.71 -23.39
C ASN A 131 -8.18 -15.51 -22.45
N ILE A 132 -7.98 -15.76 -21.15
CA ILE A 132 -7.69 -14.70 -20.18
C ILE A 132 -6.36 -14.01 -20.47
N ALA A 133 -5.26 -14.77 -20.66
CA ALA A 133 -3.96 -14.20 -20.97
C ALA A 133 -3.94 -13.42 -22.30
N GLU A 134 -4.69 -13.87 -23.32
CA GLU A 134 -4.83 -13.15 -24.58
C GLU A 134 -5.59 -11.83 -24.45
N LYS A 135 -6.59 -11.73 -23.56
CA LYS A 135 -7.24 -10.45 -23.22
C LYS A 135 -6.23 -9.50 -22.57
N TRP A 136 -5.49 -9.97 -21.59
CA TRP A 136 -4.50 -9.16 -20.88
C TRP A 136 -3.39 -8.65 -21.79
N LYS A 137 -2.94 -9.49 -22.75
CA LYS A 137 -1.98 -9.09 -23.78
C LYS A 137 -2.50 -7.95 -24.68
N LYS A 138 -3.81 -7.82 -24.85
CA LYS A 138 -4.47 -6.72 -25.59
C LYS A 138 -4.80 -5.53 -24.69
N GLU A 139 -4.30 -5.52 -23.46
CA GLU A 139 -4.59 -4.53 -22.42
C GLU A 139 -6.10 -4.43 -22.08
N ASP A 140 -6.87 -5.49 -22.32
CA ASP A 140 -8.26 -5.57 -21.94
C ASP A 140 -8.40 -6.10 -20.51
N PHE A 141 -8.56 -5.17 -19.57
CA PHE A 141 -8.77 -5.45 -18.14
C PHE A 141 -10.21 -5.18 -17.70
N SER A 142 -11.15 -5.04 -18.64
CA SER A 142 -12.56 -4.69 -18.35
C SER A 142 -13.31 -5.72 -17.51
N SER A 143 -12.75 -6.92 -17.35
CA SER A 143 -13.30 -8.05 -16.59
C SER A 143 -12.30 -8.67 -15.63
N ILE A 144 -11.28 -7.92 -15.22
CA ILE A 144 -10.14 -8.45 -14.44
C ILE A 144 -10.54 -8.94 -13.04
N ASP A 145 -11.62 -8.41 -12.46
CA ASP A 145 -12.22 -8.89 -11.21
C ASP A 145 -12.82 -10.29 -11.37
N LYS A 146 -13.45 -10.58 -12.51
CA LYS A 146 -13.95 -11.91 -12.86
C LYS A 146 -12.82 -12.88 -13.16
N ASP A 147 -11.77 -12.40 -13.83
CA ASP A 147 -10.57 -13.20 -14.09
C ASP A 147 -9.89 -13.58 -12.76
N HIS A 148 -9.75 -12.63 -11.82
CA HIS A 148 -9.30 -12.91 -10.45
C HIS A 148 -10.16 -13.99 -9.78
N ASN A 149 -11.49 -13.82 -9.79
CA ASN A 149 -12.40 -14.74 -9.11
C ASN A 149 -12.45 -16.13 -9.75
N TYR A 150 -12.13 -16.24 -11.04
CA TYR A 150 -11.92 -17.52 -11.71
C TYR A 150 -10.74 -18.28 -11.07
N PHE A 151 -9.56 -17.65 -10.97
CA PHE A 151 -8.39 -18.28 -10.34
C PHE A 151 -8.62 -18.58 -8.85
N TRP A 152 -9.22 -17.64 -8.13
CA TRP A 152 -9.60 -17.82 -6.73
C TRP A 152 -10.50 -19.04 -6.53
N THR A 153 -11.45 -19.27 -7.44
CA THR A 153 -12.33 -20.45 -7.43
C THR A 153 -11.54 -21.73 -7.70
N LEU A 154 -10.64 -21.74 -8.69
CA LEU A 154 -9.78 -22.90 -9.00
C LEU A 154 -8.87 -23.27 -7.81
N GLN A 155 -8.43 -22.28 -7.04
CA GLN A 155 -7.63 -22.48 -5.83
C GLN A 155 -8.46 -22.88 -4.59
N GLY A 156 -9.78 -22.95 -4.69
CA GLY A 156 -10.66 -23.26 -3.56
C GLY A 156 -10.71 -22.15 -2.51
N GLY A 157 -10.59 -20.89 -2.93
CA GLY A 157 -10.56 -19.74 -2.05
C GLY A 157 -11.83 -19.59 -1.18
N THR A 158 -11.65 -19.03 0.01
CA THR A 158 -12.75 -18.71 0.95
C THR A 158 -12.71 -17.26 1.45
N VAL A 159 -11.58 -16.59 1.26
CA VAL A 159 -11.30 -15.19 1.63
C VAL A 159 -10.56 -14.57 0.45
N GLY A 160 -10.77 -13.27 0.23
CA GLY A 160 -10.05 -12.52 -0.80
C GLY A 160 -10.78 -12.43 -2.13
N GLU A 161 -12.07 -12.76 -2.22
CA GLU A 161 -12.86 -12.56 -3.43
C GLU A 161 -12.83 -11.08 -3.86
N ALA A 162 -12.66 -10.85 -5.17
CA ALA A 162 -12.72 -9.52 -5.76
C ALA A 162 -14.17 -9.05 -5.87
N TYR A 163 -14.40 -7.79 -5.48
CA TYR A 163 -15.71 -7.14 -5.55
C TYR A 163 -15.74 -5.95 -6.52
N GLY A 164 -14.63 -5.67 -7.20
CA GLY A 164 -14.59 -4.68 -8.28
C GLY A 164 -13.19 -4.43 -8.85
N ILE A 165 -13.11 -3.46 -9.74
CA ILE A 165 -11.88 -3.09 -10.46
C ILE A 165 -11.37 -1.75 -9.92
N MET A 166 -10.08 -1.69 -9.62
CA MET A 166 -9.42 -0.44 -9.23
C MET A 166 -9.52 0.60 -10.34
N ASN A 167 -9.68 1.87 -9.94
CA ASN A 167 -9.48 2.98 -10.88
C ASN A 167 -7.97 3.21 -11.11
N LYS A 168 -7.65 4.13 -12.02
CA LYS A 168 -6.27 4.42 -12.42
C LYS A 168 -5.43 4.93 -11.25
N GLU A 169 -6.00 5.79 -10.41
CA GLU A 169 -5.31 6.39 -9.27
C GLU A 169 -4.97 5.33 -8.20
N GLU A 170 -5.87 4.38 -7.97
CA GLU A 170 -5.67 3.25 -7.06
C GLU A 170 -4.61 2.27 -7.61
N GLU A 171 -4.68 1.92 -8.90
CA GLU A 171 -3.67 1.05 -9.52
C GLU A 171 -2.28 1.70 -9.43
N GLU A 172 -2.16 2.99 -9.75
CA GLU A 172 -0.90 3.71 -9.63
C GLU A 172 -0.40 3.66 -8.17
N ALA A 173 -1.25 3.97 -7.19
CA ALA A 173 -0.90 3.89 -5.78
C ALA A 173 -0.45 2.49 -5.36
N PHE A 174 -1.13 1.43 -5.81
CA PHE A 174 -0.74 0.05 -5.56
C PHE A 174 0.67 -0.22 -6.11
N ILE A 175 0.94 0.19 -7.36
CA ILE A 175 2.25 0.02 -8.01
C ILE A 175 3.34 0.78 -7.23
N GLN A 176 3.08 2.01 -6.79
CA GLN A 176 4.03 2.79 -5.99
C GLN A 176 4.37 2.08 -4.68
N ASN A 177 3.36 1.55 -3.99
CA ASN A 177 3.52 0.97 -2.66
C ASN A 177 4.18 -0.42 -2.68
N ASN A 178 4.01 -1.17 -3.78
CA ASN A 178 4.40 -2.58 -3.85
C ASN A 178 5.55 -2.85 -4.82
N PHE A 179 5.65 -2.11 -5.94
CA PHE A 179 6.59 -2.45 -7.01
C PHE A 179 7.83 -1.55 -7.13
N LYS A 180 7.87 -0.39 -6.45
CA LYS A 180 9.00 0.54 -6.56
C LYS A 180 10.25 0.23 -5.74
N GLN A 181 10.22 -0.77 -4.86
CA GLN A 181 11.40 -1.13 -4.03
C GLN A 181 12.41 -2.03 -4.75
N ALA A 182 12.28 -2.24 -6.06
CA ALA A 182 13.15 -3.11 -6.86
C ALA A 182 14.27 -2.37 -7.63
N GLU A 183 14.67 -1.18 -7.19
CA GLU A 183 15.89 -0.49 -7.68
C GLU A 183 17.13 -0.84 -6.85
#